data_AF-A0A4D6WLF8-F1
#
_entry.id   AF-A0A4D6WLF8-F1
#
_cell.length_a   1.000
_cell.length_b   1.000
_cell.length_c   1.000
_cell.angle_alpha   90.00
_cell.angle_beta   90.00
_cell.angle_gamma   90.00
#
_symmetry.space_group_name_H-M   'P 1'
#
loop_
_entity.id
_entity.type
_entity.pdbx_description
1 polymer ?
#
loop_
_entity_poly.entity_id
_entity_poly.type
_entity_poly.pdbx_seq_one_letter_code
_entity_poly.pdbx_strand_id
1 'polypeptide(L)'
;RANSYYVNQRWLGGMLTNWITIKSRVDRLKELEEKEEAGLIDVLPKKEASMIRRELQKLKKHLDGIKDMKKLPDLVVIVDQKRETTAIQECIKLGIPTICILDTNCNPEIIDVPIPANDDAIRSIKLVISKIADAILEGRNI
;
A
#
# COMPACT_ATOMS: atom_id res chain seq x y z
N ARG A 1 -6.85 -11.09 2.71
CA ARG A 1 -7.71 -12.17 2.14
C ARG A 1 -7.21 -12.61 0.78
N ALA A 2 -7.09 -11.73 -0.21
CA ALA A 2 -6.64 -12.08 -1.57
C ALA A 2 -5.12 -12.36 -1.72
N ASN A 3 -4.35 -12.37 -0.63
CA ASN A 3 -2.87 -12.37 -0.65
C ASN A 3 -2.26 -11.28 -1.56
N SER A 4 -2.98 -10.17 -1.73
CA SER A 4 -2.51 -8.98 -2.44
C SER A 4 -1.82 -8.01 -1.48
N TYR A 5 -0.88 -7.24 -2.02
CA TYR A 5 -0.25 -6.13 -1.31
C TYR A 5 -1.25 -5.00 -1.06
N TYR A 6 -1.05 -4.25 0.01
CA TYR A 6 -1.95 -3.15 0.38
C TYR A 6 -1.22 -2.00 1.05
N VAL A 7 -1.83 -0.83 0.98
CA VAL A 7 -1.43 0.36 1.75
C VAL A 7 -2.71 0.88 2.42
N ASN A 8 -2.74 0.88 3.75
CA ASN A 8 -3.90 1.30 4.55
C ASN A 8 -3.63 2.58 5.38
N GLN A 9 -2.39 3.07 5.32
CA GLN A 9 -1.99 4.35 5.87
C GLN A 9 -1.79 5.33 4.72
N ARG A 10 -1.38 6.55 5.04
CA ARG A 10 -1.05 7.56 4.04
C ARG A 10 -0.04 7.04 3.01
N TRP A 11 -0.36 7.19 1.73
CA TRP A 11 0.55 6.99 0.62
C TRP A 11 1.75 7.93 0.71
N LEU A 12 2.96 7.36 0.66
CA LEU A 12 4.18 8.15 0.62
C LEU A 12 4.49 8.46 -0.85
N GLY A 13 4.59 9.74 -1.20
CA GLY A 13 4.96 10.13 -2.55
C GLY A 13 6.32 9.52 -2.94
N GLY A 14 6.38 8.94 -4.14
CA GLY A 14 7.53 8.18 -4.61
C GLY A 14 7.44 6.67 -4.35
N MET A 15 6.30 6.17 -3.86
CA MET A 15 6.12 4.75 -3.54
C MET A 15 6.33 3.84 -4.75
N LEU A 16 5.88 4.26 -5.93
CA LEU A 16 6.04 3.52 -7.17
C LEU A 16 7.14 4.13 -8.04
N THR A 17 7.15 5.46 -8.15
CA THR A 17 8.07 6.19 -9.04
C THR A 17 9.53 6.18 -8.55
N ASN A 18 9.76 6.07 -7.24
CA ASN A 18 11.09 5.90 -6.63
C ASN A 18 11.22 4.53 -5.95
N TRP A 19 10.90 3.48 -6.69
CA TRP A 19 10.91 2.10 -6.20
C TRP A 19 12.23 1.67 -5.56
N ILE A 20 13.37 2.12 -6.09
CA ILE A 20 14.70 1.76 -5.59
C ILE A 20 14.87 2.22 -4.13
N THR A 21 14.43 3.44 -3.82
CA THR A 21 14.53 3.98 -2.46
C THR A 21 13.54 3.28 -1.52
N ILE A 22 12.33 3.02 -1.99
CA ILE A 22 11.31 2.32 -1.20
C ILE A 22 11.75 0.90 -0.87
N LYS A 23 12.33 0.19 -1.83
CA LYS A 23 12.91 -1.14 -1.62
C LYS A 23 14.00 -1.11 -0.55
N SER A 24 14.91 -0.13 -0.60
CA SER A 24 15.90 0.10 0.46
C SER A 24 15.26 0.30 1.84
N ARG A 25 14.12 1.00 1.93
CA ARG A 25 13.39 1.18 3.20
C ARG A 25 12.70 -0.09 3.67
N VAL A 26 12.21 -0.91 2.76
CA VAL A 26 11.65 -2.24 3.06
C VAL A 26 12.74 -3.19 3.55
N ASP A 27 13.93 -3.17 2.95
CA ASP A 27 15.06 -3.98 3.39
C ASP A 27 15.52 -3.54 4.79
N ARG A 28 15.53 -2.23 5.06
CA ARG A 28 15.77 -1.68 6.41
C ARG A 28 14.71 -2.13 7.42
N LEU A 29 13.44 -2.18 7.03
CA LEU A 29 12.37 -2.69 7.89
C LEU A 29 12.63 -4.16 8.28
N LYS A 30 13.02 -5.01 7.32
CA LYS A 30 13.35 -6.42 7.56
C LYS A 30 14.53 -6.56 8.53
N GLU A 31 15.60 -5.80 8.30
CA GLU A 31 16.78 -5.78 9.19
C GLU A 31 16.40 -5.41 10.64
N LEU A 32 15.52 -4.42 10.82
CA LEU A 32 15.08 -3.99 12.15
C LEU A 32 14.18 -5.02 12.84
N GLU A 33 13.32 -5.71 12.10
CA GLU A 33 12.50 -6.80 12.64
C GLU A 33 13.36 -8.00 13.06
N GLU A 34 14.35 -8.38 12.26
CA GLU A 34 15.31 -9.45 12.61
C GLU A 34 16.09 -9.10 13.89
N LYS A 35 16.50 -7.85 14.05
CA LYS A 35 17.17 -7.38 15.28
C LYS A 35 16.27 -7.37 16.50
N GLU A 36 14.98 -7.06 16.32
CA GLU A 36 13.99 -7.12 17.40
C GLU A 36 13.74 -8.57 17.82
N GLU A 37 13.56 -9.48 16.86
CA GLU A 37 13.33 -10.91 17.10
C GLU A 37 14.55 -11.58 17.74
N ALA A 38 15.76 -11.21 17.34
CA ALA A 38 17.00 -11.67 17.95
C ALA A 38 17.28 -11.08 19.35
N GLY A 39 16.45 -10.16 19.86
CA GLY A 39 16.64 -9.51 21.16
C GLY A 39 17.84 -8.55 21.22
N LEU A 40 18.47 -8.24 20.08
CA LEU A 40 19.65 -7.36 20.01
C LEU A 40 19.33 -5.93 20.43
N ILE A 41 18.09 -5.48 20.23
CA ILE A 41 17.64 -4.13 20.60
C ILE A 41 17.64 -3.96 22.12
N ASP A 42 17.40 -5.01 22.90
CA ASP A 42 17.32 -4.94 24.36
C ASP A 42 18.70 -4.84 25.04
N VAL A 43 19.76 -5.22 24.33
CA VAL A 43 21.15 -5.09 24.80
C VAL A 43 21.67 -3.65 24.66
N LEU A 44 21.02 -2.84 23.81
CA LEU A 44 21.43 -1.45 23.54
C LEU A 44 21.04 -0.49 24.68
N PRO A 45 21.72 0.66 24.80
CA PRO A 45 21.31 1.72 25.70
C PRO A 45 19.83 2.12 25.48
N LYS A 46 19.08 2.34 26.57
CA LYS A 46 17.63 2.64 26.52
C LYS A 46 17.25 3.75 25.52
N LYS A 47 18.11 4.76 25.36
CA LYS A 47 17.90 5.85 24.41
C LYS A 47 17.96 5.35 22.96
N GLU A 48 18.95 4.53 22.62
CA GLU A 48 19.13 3.95 21.29
C GLU A 48 18.03 2.93 20.99
N ALA A 49 17.75 2.03 21.94
CA ALA A 49 16.66 1.08 21.82
C ALA A 49 15.30 1.78 21.56
N SER A 50 15.04 2.89 22.25
CA SER A 50 13.83 3.70 22.04
C SER A 50 13.78 4.36 20.65
N MET A 51 14.91 4.87 20.14
CA MET A 51 14.99 5.44 18.79
C MET A 51 14.75 4.37 17.71
N ILE A 52 15.36 3.20 17.85
CA ILE A 52 15.21 2.09 16.91
C ILE A 52 13.77 1.58 16.91
N ARG A 53 13.15 1.38 18.07
CA ARG A 53 11.73 0.97 18.15
C ARG A 53 10.79 1.99 17.50
N ARG A 54 11.08 3.29 17.64
CA ARG A 54 10.30 4.34 16.95
C ARG A 54 10.49 4.30 15.44
N GLU A 55 11.70 4.05 14.96
CA GLU A 55 11.98 3.87 13.52
C GLU A 55 11.22 2.65 12.98
N LEU A 56 11.33 1.51 13.67
CA LEU A 56 10.66 0.27 13.32
C LEU A 56 9.14 0.45 13.25
N GLN A 57 8.52 1.03 14.28
CA GLN A 57 7.08 1.29 14.29
C GLN A 57 6.63 2.20 13.15
N LYS A 58 7.42 3.22 12.80
CA LYS A 58 7.11 4.11 11.67
C LYS A 58 7.19 3.35 10.34
N LEU A 59 8.27 2.61 10.11
CA LEU A 59 8.45 1.86 8.87
C LEU A 59 7.37 0.78 8.72
N LYS A 60 7.11 0.02 9.79
CA LYS A 60 6.07 -1.02 9.82
C LYS A 60 4.69 -0.43 9.53
N LYS A 61 4.35 0.70 10.15
CA LYS A 61 3.06 1.36 9.90
C LYS A 61 2.80 1.66 8.42
N HIS A 62 3.82 2.06 7.66
CA HIS A 62 3.65 2.49 6.26
C HIS A 62 3.98 1.42 5.21
N LEU A 63 4.91 0.50 5.50
CA LEU A 63 5.52 -0.38 4.49
C LEU A 63 5.18 -1.86 4.69
N ASP A 64 4.50 -2.24 5.78
CA ASP A 64 4.19 -3.64 6.09
C ASP A 64 3.42 -4.34 4.96
N GLY A 65 2.41 -3.67 4.40
CA GLY A 65 1.60 -4.26 3.32
C GLY A 65 2.29 -4.37 1.95
N ILE A 66 3.49 -3.78 1.77
CA ILE A 66 4.31 -3.90 0.56
C ILE A 66 5.65 -4.62 0.81
N LYS A 67 5.86 -5.14 2.03
CA LYS A 67 7.12 -5.75 2.48
C LYS A 67 7.60 -6.90 1.59
N ASP A 68 6.65 -7.67 1.06
CA ASP A 68 6.92 -8.84 0.23
C ASP A 68 6.83 -8.56 -1.27
N MET A 69 6.65 -7.29 -1.66
CA MET A 69 6.56 -6.87 -3.05
C MET A 69 7.96 -6.83 -3.67
N LYS A 70 8.21 -7.73 -4.65
CA LYS A 70 9.52 -7.86 -5.31
C LYS A 70 9.66 -6.99 -6.56
N LYS A 71 8.55 -6.74 -7.25
CA LYS A 71 8.46 -5.98 -8.50
C LYS A 71 7.35 -4.93 -8.38
N LEU A 72 7.33 -3.96 -9.28
CA LEU A 72 6.22 -3.03 -9.39
C LEU A 72 4.91 -3.78 -9.67
N PRO A 73 3.77 -3.29 -9.16
CA PRO A 73 2.47 -3.90 -9.42
C PRO A 73 2.07 -3.71 -10.88
N ASP A 74 1.43 -4.73 -11.45
CA ASP A 74 0.91 -4.68 -12.82
C ASP A 74 -0.50 -4.01 -12.86
N LEU A 75 -1.17 -3.88 -11.72
CA LEU A 75 -2.48 -3.24 -11.56
C LEU A 75 -2.63 -2.72 -10.13
N VAL A 76 -3.25 -1.54 -9.97
CA VAL A 76 -3.51 -0.92 -8.67
C VAL A 76 -5.00 -0.65 -8.49
N VAL A 77 -5.53 -1.02 -7.31
CA VAL A 77 -6.89 -0.70 -6.90
C VAL A 77 -6.85 0.44 -5.88
N ILE A 78 -7.57 1.53 -6.16
CA ILE A 78 -7.58 2.75 -5.37
C ILE A 78 -9.00 3.00 -4.85
N VAL A 79 -9.08 3.50 -3.62
CA VAL A 79 -10.32 3.96 -3.00
C VAL A 79 -10.17 5.44 -2.77
N ASP A 80 -11.19 6.23 -3.14
CA ASP A 80 -11.21 7.69 -3.00
C ASP A 80 -10.12 8.37 -3.85
N GLN A 81 -10.51 8.79 -5.05
CA GLN A 81 -9.62 9.48 -6.00
C GLN A 81 -9.10 10.81 -5.45
N LYS A 82 -9.88 11.55 -4.64
CA LYS A 82 -9.48 12.87 -4.15
C LYS A 82 -8.36 12.77 -3.12
N ARG A 83 -8.43 11.79 -2.23
CA ARG A 83 -7.42 11.61 -1.19
C ARG A 83 -6.14 10.99 -1.74
N GLU A 84 -6.25 10.09 -2.71
CA GLU A 84 -5.11 9.33 -3.25
C GLU A 84 -4.63 9.81 -4.63
N THR A 85 -4.73 11.12 -4.89
CA THR A 85 -4.27 11.75 -6.14
C THR A 85 -2.80 11.47 -6.45
N THR A 86 -1.93 11.43 -5.44
CA THR A 86 -0.51 11.12 -5.64
C THR A 86 -0.30 9.70 -6.14
N ALA A 87 -1.03 8.72 -5.60
CA ALA A 87 -0.95 7.33 -6.04
C ALA A 87 -1.40 7.20 -7.51
N ILE A 88 -2.50 7.87 -7.88
CA ILE A 88 -3.01 7.90 -9.25
C ILE A 88 -1.98 8.49 -10.21
N GLN A 89 -1.41 9.66 -9.87
CA GLN A 89 -0.39 10.31 -10.70
C GLN A 89 0.86 9.44 -10.90
N GLU A 90 1.29 8.72 -9.85
CA GLU A 90 2.42 7.79 -9.96
C GLU A 90 2.09 6.60 -10.87
N CYS A 91 0.87 6.05 -10.78
CA CYS A 91 0.42 4.97 -11.66
C CYS A 91 0.38 5.42 -13.13
N ILE A 92 -0.22 6.59 -13.41
CA ILE A 92 -0.27 7.18 -14.75
C ILE A 92 1.14 7.36 -15.31
N LYS A 93 2.08 7.88 -14.51
CA LYS A 93 3.46 8.12 -14.94
C LYS A 93 4.19 6.83 -15.32
N LEU A 94 3.88 5.72 -14.65
CA LEU A 94 4.48 4.42 -14.89
C LEU A 94 3.70 3.56 -15.88
N GLY A 95 2.54 4.03 -16.35
CA GLY A 95 1.65 3.26 -17.22
C GLY A 95 1.01 2.06 -16.53
N ILE A 96 0.83 2.12 -15.21
CA ILE A 96 0.19 1.05 -14.43
C ILE A 96 -1.33 1.27 -14.47
N PRO A 97 -2.13 0.31 -14.96
CA PRO A 97 -3.57 0.44 -15.01
C PRO A 97 -4.19 0.51 -13.62
N THR A 98 -5.20 1.37 -13.48
CA THR A 98 -5.86 1.70 -12.22
C THR A 98 -7.35 1.36 -12.23
N ILE A 99 -7.80 0.74 -11.15
CA ILE A 99 -9.23 0.56 -10.84
C ILE A 99 -9.55 1.46 -9.67
N CYS A 100 -10.52 2.36 -9.79
CA CYS A 100 -10.88 3.28 -8.71
C CYS A 100 -12.37 3.31 -8.43
N ILE A 101 -12.73 3.33 -7.15
CA ILE A 101 -14.09 3.67 -6.71
C ILE A 101 -14.27 5.18 -6.84
N LEU A 102 -15.28 5.61 -7.61
CA LEU A 102 -15.55 7.01 -7.89
C LEU A 102 -16.90 7.43 -7.34
N ASP A 103 -16.89 8.55 -6.61
CA ASP A 103 -18.10 9.29 -6.24
C ASP A 103 -18.35 10.45 -7.22
N THR A 104 -19.50 11.11 -7.06
CA THR A 104 -20.00 12.21 -7.90
C THR A 104 -19.02 13.38 -8.11
N ASN A 105 -18.02 13.51 -7.24
CA ASN A 105 -17.10 14.64 -7.19
C ASN A 105 -15.71 14.34 -7.82
N CYS A 106 -15.58 13.20 -8.49
CA CYS A 106 -14.35 12.66 -9.03
C CYS A 106 -14.29 12.76 -10.57
N ASN A 107 -13.09 12.77 -11.16
CA ASN A 107 -12.92 12.80 -12.62
C ASN A 107 -12.64 11.38 -13.17
N PRO A 108 -13.57 10.76 -13.92
CA PRO A 108 -13.39 9.41 -14.44
C PRO A 108 -12.34 9.30 -15.56
N GLU A 109 -11.94 10.40 -16.19
CA GLU A 109 -11.01 10.37 -17.33
C GLU A 109 -9.57 10.00 -16.96
N ILE A 110 -9.20 10.15 -15.68
CA ILE A 110 -7.84 9.85 -15.21
C ILE A 110 -7.68 8.41 -14.70
N ILE A 111 -8.76 7.61 -14.73
CA ILE A 111 -8.80 6.24 -14.23
C ILE A 111 -9.15 5.30 -15.37
N ASP A 112 -8.44 4.18 -15.49
CA ASP A 112 -8.65 3.22 -16.58
C ASP A 112 -9.97 2.45 -16.42
N VAL A 113 -10.29 2.02 -15.19
CA VAL A 113 -11.53 1.30 -14.86
C VAL A 113 -12.25 2.00 -13.69
N PRO A 114 -13.14 2.96 -13.98
CA PRO A 114 -13.92 3.63 -12.95
C PRO A 114 -15.08 2.75 -12.47
N ILE A 115 -15.24 2.60 -11.15
CA ILE A 115 -16.37 1.93 -10.51
C ILE A 115 -17.23 3.01 -9.83
N PRO A 116 -18.41 3.36 -10.37
CA PRO A 116 -19.29 4.34 -9.74
C PRO A 116 -19.89 3.77 -8.46
N ALA A 117 -19.48 4.31 -7.32
CA ALA A 117 -19.96 3.88 -6.00
C ALA A 117 -19.64 4.94 -4.95
N ASN A 118 -20.41 4.93 -3.86
CA ASN A 118 -20.14 5.81 -2.72
C ASN A 118 -18.82 5.40 -2.04
N ASP A 119 -17.85 6.31 -2.00
CA ASP A 119 -16.52 6.13 -1.39
C ASP A 119 -16.44 6.59 0.08
N ASP A 120 -17.42 7.35 0.57
CA ASP A 120 -17.56 7.71 2.00
C ASP A 120 -18.12 6.56 2.85
N ALA A 121 -18.96 5.72 2.26
CA ALA A 121 -19.67 4.68 2.99
C ALA A 121 -18.83 3.39 3.14
N ILE A 122 -18.42 3.07 4.37
CA ILE A 122 -17.68 1.83 4.69
C ILE A 122 -18.35 0.57 4.13
N ARG A 123 -19.70 0.49 4.15
CA ARG A 123 -20.43 -0.66 3.61
C ARG A 123 -20.27 -0.78 2.09
N SER A 124 -20.29 0.33 1.38
CA SER A 124 -20.11 0.40 -0.07
C SER A 124 -18.68 -0.03 -0.45
N ILE A 125 -17.67 0.58 0.20
CA ILE A 125 -16.26 0.23 0.02
C ILE A 125 -16.04 -1.26 0.29
N LYS A 126 -16.55 -1.77 1.42
CA LYS A 126 -16.41 -3.17 1.79
C LYS A 126 -17.05 -4.10 0.77
N LEU A 127 -18.23 -3.74 0.24
CA LEU A 127 -18.90 -4.53 -0.79
C LEU A 127 -18.04 -4.62 -2.06
N VAL A 128 -17.60 -3.48 -2.59
CA VAL A 128 -16.81 -3.42 -3.82
C VAL A 128 -15.47 -4.15 -3.65
N ILE A 129 -14.70 -3.83 -2.60
CA ILE A 129 -13.42 -4.49 -2.34
C ILE A 129 -13.60 -5.98 -2.10
N SER A 130 -14.66 -6.41 -1.42
CA SER A 130 -14.89 -7.85 -1.21
C SER A 130 -15.09 -8.58 -2.53
N LYS A 131 -15.86 -8.00 -3.46
CA LYS A 131 -16.08 -8.58 -4.79
C LYS A 131 -14.82 -8.61 -5.64
N ILE A 132 -14.00 -7.55 -5.57
CA ILE A 132 -12.69 -7.53 -6.24
C ILE A 132 -11.77 -8.60 -5.64
N ALA A 133 -11.74 -8.74 -4.32
CA ALA A 133 -10.93 -9.76 -3.64
C ALA A 133 -11.37 -11.18 -4.00
N ASP A 134 -12.68 -11.43 -4.08
CA ASP A 134 -13.23 -12.71 -4.51
C ASP A 134 -12.84 -13.01 -5.97
N ALA A 135 -12.95 -12.03 -6.88
CA ALA A 135 -12.54 -12.18 -8.27
C ALA A 135 -11.03 -12.45 -8.43
N ILE A 136 -10.17 -11.83 -7.62
CA ILE A 136 -8.72 -12.10 -7.59
C ILE A 136 -8.46 -13.56 -7.15
N LEU A 137 -9.19 -14.03 -6.14
CA LEU A 137 -9.04 -15.39 -5.63
C LEU A 137 -9.52 -16.43 -6.64
N GLU A 138 -10.66 -16.19 -7.30
CA GLU A 138 -11.18 -17.03 -8.38
C GLU A 138 -10.18 -17.10 -9.54
N GLY A 139 -9.69 -15.95 -10.03
CA GLY A 139 -8.71 -15.89 -11.11
C GLY A 139 -7.36 -16.54 -10.80
N ARG A 140 -7.00 -16.68 -9.52
CA ARG A 140 -5.77 -17.36 -9.08
C ARG A 140 -5.92 -18.89 -9.01
N ASN A 141 -7.14 -19.39 -8.91
CA ASN A 141 -7.44 -20.82 -8.89
C ASN A 141 -7.69 -21.40 -10.29
N ILE A 142 -7.68 -20.55 -11.32
CA ILE A 142 -7.69 -20.92 -12.74
C ILE A 142 -6.24 -21.15 -13.19
#